data_AF-A0A0G0Q4F1-F1
#
_entry.id   AF-A0A0G0Q4F1-F1
#
_cell.length_a   1.000
_cell.length_b   1.000
_cell.length_c   1.000
_cell.angle_alpha   90.00
_cell.angle_beta   90.00
_cell.angle_gamma   90.00
#
_symmetry.space_group_name_H-M   'P 1'
#
loop_
_entity.id
_entity.type
_entity.pdbx_description
1 polymer ?
#
loop_
_entity_poly.entity_id
_entity_poly.type
_entity_poly.pdbx_seq_one_letter_code
_entity_poly.pdbx_strand_id
1 'polypeptide(L)'
;MKKKEHNDASLKVKKEIASNIKRIRRSLRNFLTGEAVAEKLNVSRVAYTQMENGKNHKDFLIESVPVPVEAIAKKMGIEISYAPSADYFGILIRKSDGNVLMGINNSESVQRMRFTIAHELCHYFFDKKDYVIVDYRNKIHSSQKPDKEKIADFFAANLLMPKSLIRIDFKEATKDGIFFEDNLSGMADKYQVSKEAMKYRLLNLQLIPAEVDIFN
;
A
#
# COMPACT_ATOMS: atom_id res chain seq x y z
N MET A 1 -21.88 -31.28 -18.71
CA MET A 1 -20.88 -30.69 -19.64
C MET A 1 -20.33 -29.31 -19.24
N LYS A 2 -20.48 -28.79 -17.99
CA LYS A 2 -20.01 -27.43 -17.62
C LYS A 2 -18.70 -27.33 -16.80
N LYS A 3 -17.99 -28.43 -16.54
CA LYS A 3 -16.77 -28.43 -15.67
C LYS A 3 -15.42 -28.45 -16.40
N LYS A 4 -15.38 -28.67 -17.73
CA LYS A 4 -14.11 -28.81 -18.49
C LYS A 4 -13.58 -27.49 -19.09
N GLU A 5 -14.45 -26.53 -19.43
CA GLU A 5 -14.04 -25.29 -20.11
C GLU A 5 -13.39 -24.24 -19.17
N HIS A 6 -13.75 -24.25 -17.88
CA HIS A 6 -13.21 -23.28 -16.91
C HIS A 6 -11.75 -23.54 -16.48
N ASN A 7 -11.23 -24.74 -16.73
CA ASN A 7 -9.91 -25.16 -16.25
C ASN A 7 -8.77 -24.84 -17.25
N ASP A 8 -9.10 -24.70 -18.54
CA ASP A 8 -8.12 -24.55 -19.63
C ASP A 8 -7.67 -23.09 -19.82
N ALA A 9 -8.57 -22.13 -19.59
CA ALA A 9 -8.26 -20.69 -19.59
C ALA A 9 -7.31 -20.30 -18.44
N SER A 10 -7.47 -20.91 -17.27
CA SER A 10 -6.61 -20.70 -16.09
C SER A 10 -5.18 -21.23 -16.31
N LEU A 11 -5.03 -22.32 -17.07
CA LEU A 11 -3.73 -22.94 -17.36
C LEU A 11 -2.92 -22.16 -18.41
N LYS A 12 -3.61 -21.55 -19.39
CA LYS A 12 -3.01 -20.71 -20.43
C LYS A 12 -2.42 -19.41 -19.86
N VAL A 13 -3.16 -18.75 -18.98
CA VAL A 13 -2.73 -17.54 -18.26
C VAL A 13 -1.53 -17.81 -17.35
N LYS A 14 -1.50 -18.95 -16.65
CA LYS A 14 -0.37 -19.36 -15.80
C LYS A 14 0.94 -19.56 -16.57
N LYS A 15 0.88 -20.11 -17.79
CA LYS A 15 2.08 -20.33 -18.64
C LYS A 15 2.64 -19.04 -19.23
N GLU A 16 1.79 -18.08 -19.57
CA GLU A 16 2.19 -16.78 -20.12
C GLU A 16 2.86 -15.87 -19.07
N ILE A 17 2.36 -15.91 -17.83
CA ILE A 17 2.93 -15.20 -16.68
C ILE A 17 4.35 -15.72 -16.34
N ALA A 18 4.56 -17.04 -16.41
CA ALA A 18 5.86 -17.65 -16.13
C ALA A 18 6.97 -17.24 -17.12
N SER A 19 6.63 -17.05 -18.40
CA SER A 19 7.58 -16.65 -19.45
C SER A 19 8.06 -15.21 -19.26
N ASN A 20 7.17 -14.30 -18.85
CA ASN A 20 7.46 -12.88 -18.70
C ASN A 20 8.33 -12.57 -17.47
N ILE A 21 8.17 -13.33 -16.39
CA ILE A 21 9.00 -13.25 -15.17
C ILE A 21 10.48 -13.57 -15.48
N LYS A 22 10.73 -14.51 -16.41
CA LYS A 22 12.08 -14.94 -16.81
C LYS A 22 12.85 -13.83 -17.55
N ARG A 23 12.15 -12.94 -18.26
CA ARG A 23 12.73 -11.86 -19.07
C ARG A 23 13.15 -10.65 -18.24
N ILE A 24 12.38 -10.34 -17.19
CA ILE A 24 12.58 -9.19 -16.29
C ILE A 24 13.73 -9.44 -15.31
N ARG A 25 13.90 -10.70 -14.88
CA ARG A 25 14.99 -11.17 -14.00
C ARG A 25 16.40 -10.87 -14.56
N ARG A 26 16.55 -10.72 -15.88
CA ARG A 26 17.84 -10.55 -16.54
C ARG A 26 18.37 -9.10 -16.47
N SER A 27 17.53 -8.09 -16.19
CA SER A 27 17.94 -6.67 -16.33
C SER A 27 18.32 -5.94 -15.04
N LEU A 28 18.18 -6.54 -13.85
CA LEU A 28 18.26 -5.80 -12.56
C LEU A 28 19.32 -6.31 -11.58
N ARG A 29 20.49 -6.75 -12.08
CA ARG A 29 21.49 -7.53 -11.32
C ARG A 29 22.48 -6.71 -10.46
N ASN A 30 22.47 -5.37 -10.45
CA ASN A 30 23.73 -4.62 -10.18
C ASN A 30 23.98 -3.87 -8.84
N PHE A 31 23.12 -3.79 -7.80
CA PHE A 31 23.44 -2.88 -6.65
C PHE A 31 22.98 -3.29 -5.23
N LEU A 32 23.05 -4.57 -4.83
CA LEU A 32 22.36 -5.19 -3.66
C LEU A 32 20.90 -5.51 -3.96
N THR A 33 20.50 -6.73 -3.63
CA THR A 33 19.37 -7.36 -4.29
C THR A 33 18.07 -7.09 -3.56
N GLY A 34 17.00 -6.75 -4.29
CA GLY A 34 15.64 -6.80 -3.76
C GLY A 34 15.26 -8.18 -3.19
N GLU A 35 16.03 -9.23 -3.48
CA GLU A 35 15.99 -10.50 -2.74
C GLU A 35 16.28 -10.31 -1.25
N ALA A 36 17.34 -9.60 -0.85
CA ALA A 36 17.73 -9.46 0.55
C ALA A 36 16.69 -8.67 1.37
N VAL A 37 16.00 -7.71 0.75
CA VAL A 37 14.91 -6.96 1.40
C VAL A 37 13.63 -7.79 1.46
N ALA A 38 13.30 -8.50 0.38
CA ALA A 38 12.13 -9.36 0.34
C ALA A 38 12.24 -10.57 1.30
N GLU A 39 13.45 -11.12 1.45
CA GLU A 39 13.79 -12.19 2.40
C GLU A 39 13.62 -11.72 3.85
N LYS A 40 14.12 -10.52 4.19
CA LYS A 40 13.91 -9.92 5.52
C LYS A 40 12.44 -9.64 5.84
N LEU A 41 11.64 -9.35 4.83
CA LEU A 41 10.22 -9.07 4.97
C LEU A 41 9.35 -10.33 4.82
N ASN A 42 9.94 -11.50 4.57
CA ASN A 42 9.21 -12.75 4.30
C ASN A 42 8.13 -12.61 3.19
N VAL A 43 8.39 -11.77 2.19
CA VAL A 43 7.53 -11.62 1.01
C VAL A 43 8.28 -12.00 -0.25
N SER A 44 7.56 -12.37 -1.30
CA SER A 44 8.22 -12.64 -2.58
C SER A 44 8.89 -11.36 -3.09
N ARG A 45 10.08 -11.48 -3.69
CA ARG A 45 10.78 -10.37 -4.37
C ARG A 45 9.87 -9.65 -5.38
N VAL A 46 8.96 -10.38 -6.01
CA VAL A 46 7.96 -9.85 -6.93
C VAL A 46 6.96 -8.93 -6.22
N ALA A 47 6.43 -9.34 -5.07
CA ALA A 47 5.54 -8.53 -4.25
C ALA A 47 6.25 -7.24 -3.77
N TYR A 48 7.49 -7.36 -3.30
CA TYR A 48 8.30 -6.20 -2.90
C TYR A 48 8.51 -5.20 -4.05
N THR A 49 8.90 -5.67 -5.24
CA THR A 49 9.11 -4.81 -6.43
C THR A 49 7.80 -4.15 -6.91
N GLN A 50 6.66 -4.84 -6.76
CA GLN A 50 5.33 -4.30 -7.07
C GLN A 50 4.92 -3.20 -6.10
N MET A 51 5.20 -3.38 -4.80
CA MET A 51 4.97 -2.37 -3.76
C MET A 51 5.87 -1.14 -3.94
N GLU A 52 7.15 -1.34 -4.28
CA GLU A 52 8.16 -0.27 -4.38
C GLU A 52 7.95 0.64 -5.59
N ASN A 53 7.60 0.05 -6.75
CA ASN A 53 7.59 0.80 -8.00
C ASN A 53 6.24 1.42 -8.34
N GLY A 54 5.14 1.02 -7.68
CA GLY A 54 3.79 1.46 -8.01
C GLY A 54 3.44 1.31 -9.50
N LYS A 55 4.20 0.50 -10.25
CA LYS A 55 4.18 0.45 -11.71
C LYS A 55 3.50 -0.80 -12.21
N ASN A 56 2.42 -0.55 -12.94
CA ASN A 56 1.80 -1.40 -13.96
C ASN A 56 1.08 -2.66 -13.48
N HIS A 57 0.01 -2.48 -12.71
CA HIS A 57 -1.23 -3.18 -13.05
C HIS A 57 -1.90 -2.36 -14.16
N LYS A 58 -2.09 -2.92 -15.37
CA LYS A 58 -2.97 -2.29 -16.37
C LYS A 58 -4.39 -2.07 -15.84
N ASP A 59 -4.75 -2.76 -14.75
CA ASP A 59 -6.06 -2.65 -14.08
C ASP A 59 -6.12 -1.56 -12.99
N PHE A 60 -4.98 -0.99 -12.57
CA PHE A 60 -4.85 0.02 -11.51
C PHE A 60 -3.68 0.98 -11.79
N LEU A 61 -3.74 1.72 -12.91
CA LEU A 61 -2.90 2.89 -13.09
C LEU A 61 -3.37 3.97 -12.10
N ILE A 62 -2.57 4.27 -11.08
CA ILE A 62 -2.82 5.40 -10.19
C ILE A 62 -2.22 6.63 -10.86
N GLU A 63 -3.07 7.34 -11.59
CA GLU A 63 -2.71 8.50 -12.39
C GLU A 63 -2.96 9.82 -11.64
N SER A 64 -3.73 9.76 -10.55
CA SER A 64 -4.11 10.93 -9.76
C SER A 64 -4.24 10.60 -8.27
N VAL A 65 -4.16 11.66 -7.47
CA VAL A 65 -4.34 11.66 -6.02
C VAL A 65 -5.48 12.61 -5.67
N PRO A 66 -6.23 12.37 -4.57
CA PRO A 66 -6.08 11.26 -3.63
C PRO A 66 -6.48 9.90 -4.23
N VAL A 67 -5.77 8.84 -3.86
CA VAL A 67 -6.05 7.49 -4.37
C VAL A 67 -7.40 6.98 -3.83
N PRO A 68 -8.34 6.55 -4.70
CA PRO A 68 -9.70 6.20 -4.29
C PRO A 68 -9.79 4.79 -3.69
N VAL A 69 -9.23 4.60 -2.48
CA VAL A 69 -9.08 3.30 -1.83
C VAL A 69 -10.40 2.54 -1.62
N GLU A 70 -11.50 3.24 -1.35
CA GLU A 70 -12.82 2.61 -1.23
C GLU A 70 -13.32 2.04 -2.56
N ALA A 71 -13.13 2.79 -3.65
CA ALA A 71 -13.51 2.34 -4.98
C ALA A 71 -12.66 1.13 -5.40
N ILE A 72 -11.37 1.11 -5.03
CA ILE A 72 -10.49 -0.04 -5.23
C ILE A 72 -11.05 -1.26 -4.49
N ALA A 73 -11.36 -1.15 -3.20
CA ALA A 73 -11.88 -2.26 -2.41
C ALA A 73 -13.23 -2.77 -2.95
N LYS A 74 -14.16 -1.87 -3.29
CA LYS A 74 -15.46 -2.22 -3.89
C LYS A 74 -15.30 -2.96 -5.22
N LYS A 75 -14.37 -2.51 -6.09
CA LYS A 75 -14.06 -3.18 -7.36
C LYS A 75 -13.48 -4.59 -7.15
N MET A 76 -12.85 -4.85 -6.00
CA MET A 76 -12.37 -6.18 -5.60
C MET A 76 -13.43 -7.04 -4.92
N GLY A 77 -14.68 -6.58 -4.86
CA GLY A 77 -15.78 -7.29 -4.21
C GLY A 77 -15.71 -7.27 -2.68
N ILE A 78 -14.99 -6.31 -2.10
CA ILE A 78 -14.91 -6.12 -0.65
C ILE A 78 -16.03 -5.15 -0.23
N GLU A 79 -16.89 -5.61 0.65
CA GLU A 79 -17.89 -4.79 1.33
C GLU A 79 -17.18 -3.95 2.40
N ILE A 80 -17.43 -2.64 2.46
CA ILE A 80 -16.90 -1.77 3.51
C ILE A 80 -18.03 -1.37 4.45
N SER A 81 -17.82 -1.53 5.75
CA SER A 81 -18.70 -1.04 6.81
C SER A 81 -17.95 -0.13 7.77
N TYR A 82 -18.65 0.88 8.29
CA TYR A 82 -18.10 1.91 9.17
C TYR A 82 -18.80 1.87 10.52
N ALA A 83 -18.02 1.74 11.59
CA ALA A 83 -18.54 1.75 12.95
C ALA A 83 -17.49 2.29 13.92
N PRO A 84 -17.88 3.04 14.96
CA PRO A 84 -16.92 3.53 15.94
C PRO A 84 -16.35 2.37 16.76
N SER A 85 -15.07 2.45 17.10
CA SER A 85 -14.39 1.44 17.93
C SER A 85 -13.37 2.09 18.86
N ALA A 86 -13.23 1.56 20.07
CA ALA A 86 -12.15 1.93 20.98
C ALA A 86 -10.89 1.09 20.74
N ASP A 87 -11.03 -0.10 20.16
CA ASP A 87 -10.05 -1.19 20.25
C ASP A 87 -9.26 -1.43 18.96
N TYR A 88 -9.83 -1.08 17.81
CA TYR A 88 -9.22 -1.34 16.50
C TYR A 88 -9.37 -0.16 15.54
N PHE A 89 -8.46 -0.07 14.57
CA PHE A 89 -8.55 0.84 13.44
C PHE A 89 -9.32 0.20 12.30
N GLY A 90 -9.02 -1.07 12.00
CA GLY A 90 -9.63 -1.85 10.92
C GLY A 90 -9.80 -3.32 11.27
N ILE A 91 -10.66 -3.98 10.50
CA ILE A 91 -10.83 -5.43 10.54
C ILE A 91 -11.16 -5.94 9.14
N LEU A 92 -10.55 -7.07 8.74
CA LEU A 92 -10.87 -7.79 7.53
C LEU A 92 -11.43 -9.17 7.88
N ILE A 93 -12.63 -9.47 7.37
CA ILE A 93 -13.33 -10.74 7.61
C ILE A 93 -13.63 -11.39 6.26
N ARG A 94 -13.12 -12.61 6.07
CA ARG A 94 -13.46 -13.49 4.94
C ARG A 94 -14.57 -14.44 5.39
N LYS A 95 -15.76 -14.27 4.81
CA LYS A 95 -16.93 -15.11 5.08
C LYS A 95 -16.80 -16.44 4.33
N SER A 96 -17.45 -17.48 4.83
CA SER A 96 -17.42 -18.84 4.26
C SER A 96 -18.09 -18.94 2.88
N ASP A 97 -18.99 -18.01 2.57
CA ASP A 97 -19.66 -17.86 1.27
C ASP A 97 -18.76 -17.21 0.20
N GLY A 98 -17.52 -16.83 0.55
CA GLY A 98 -16.56 -16.18 -0.33
C GLY A 98 -16.63 -14.65 -0.32
N ASN A 99 -17.60 -14.05 0.38
CA ASN A 99 -17.68 -12.60 0.54
C ASN A 99 -16.61 -12.09 1.52
N VAL A 100 -16.17 -10.85 1.33
CA VAL A 100 -15.21 -10.21 2.24
C VAL A 100 -15.79 -8.91 2.76
N LEU A 101 -15.72 -8.74 4.07
CA LEU A 101 -16.12 -7.53 4.78
C LEU A 101 -14.87 -6.84 5.35
N MET A 102 -14.77 -5.54 5.14
CA MET A 102 -13.79 -4.65 5.75
C MET A 102 -14.52 -3.70 6.69
N GLY A 103 -14.27 -3.81 7.99
CA GLY A 103 -14.76 -2.87 9.00
C GLY A 103 -13.74 -1.77 9.25
N ILE A 104 -14.19 -0.51 9.24
CA ILE A 104 -13.34 0.66 9.44
C ILE A 104 -13.86 1.49 10.62
N ASN A 105 -12.95 1.87 11.51
CA ASN A 105 -13.27 2.73 12.64
C ASN A 105 -13.55 4.17 12.18
N ASN A 106 -14.80 4.60 12.25
CA ASN A 106 -15.21 5.94 11.80
C ASN A 106 -15.11 7.04 12.87
N SER A 107 -14.61 6.73 14.06
CA SER A 107 -14.19 7.75 15.04
C SER A 107 -12.81 8.33 14.74
N GLU A 108 -12.08 7.75 13.78
CA GLU A 108 -10.77 8.20 13.35
C GLU A 108 -10.86 9.32 12.30
N SER A 109 -9.75 10.04 12.10
CA SER A 109 -9.67 11.05 11.04
C SER A 109 -9.84 10.43 9.65
N VAL A 110 -10.29 11.23 8.68
CA VAL A 110 -10.45 10.76 7.29
C VAL A 110 -9.13 10.22 6.73
N GLN A 111 -8.00 10.87 7.02
CA GLN A 111 -6.67 10.43 6.61
C GLN A 111 -6.31 9.07 7.23
N ARG A 112 -6.70 8.83 8.49
CA ARG A 112 -6.46 7.56 9.18
C ARG A 112 -7.33 6.45 8.63
N MET A 113 -8.64 6.68 8.44
CA MET A 113 -9.53 5.72 7.79
C MET A 113 -9.00 5.31 6.40
N ARG A 114 -8.53 6.29 5.63
CA ARG A 114 -7.92 6.06 4.32
C ARG A 114 -6.67 5.18 4.38
N PHE A 115 -5.81 5.40 5.37
CA PHE A 115 -4.65 4.57 5.64
C PHE A 115 -5.06 3.15 6.02
N THR A 116 -6.04 3.01 6.91
CA THR A 116 -6.56 1.70 7.33
C THR A 116 -7.13 0.93 6.16
N ILE A 117 -7.95 1.53 5.27
CA ILE A 117 -8.47 0.83 4.09
C ILE A 117 -7.31 0.32 3.20
N ALA A 118 -6.29 1.15 3.00
CA ALA A 118 -5.11 0.77 2.23
C ALA A 118 -4.30 -0.36 2.91
N HIS A 119 -4.22 -0.34 4.24
CA HIS A 119 -3.57 -1.36 5.06
C HIS A 119 -4.33 -2.70 4.96
N GLU A 120 -5.64 -2.69 5.12
CA GLU A 120 -6.48 -3.90 5.01
C GLU A 120 -6.51 -4.46 3.57
N LEU A 121 -6.35 -3.62 2.54
CA LEU A 121 -6.15 -4.09 1.17
C LEU A 121 -4.86 -4.93 1.04
N CYS A 122 -3.79 -4.60 1.77
CA CYS A 122 -2.59 -5.42 1.81
C CYS A 122 -2.90 -6.81 2.36
N HIS A 123 -3.53 -6.88 3.52
CA HIS A 123 -3.97 -8.12 4.14
C HIS A 123 -4.89 -8.94 3.22
N TYR A 124 -5.81 -8.26 2.51
CA TYR A 124 -6.66 -8.92 1.53
C TYR A 124 -5.86 -9.62 0.42
N PHE A 125 -4.82 -8.98 -0.12
CA PHE A 125 -4.02 -9.53 -1.21
C PHE A 125 -3.01 -10.61 -0.77
N PHE A 126 -2.38 -10.42 0.39
CA PHE A 126 -1.21 -11.22 0.80
C PHE A 126 -1.53 -12.27 1.86
N ASP A 127 -2.53 -12.04 2.72
CA ASP A 127 -2.88 -12.94 3.83
C ASP A 127 -4.15 -13.73 3.53
N LYS A 128 -4.07 -14.58 2.50
CA LYS A 128 -5.24 -15.33 1.97
C LYS A 128 -5.71 -16.47 2.87
N LYS A 129 -4.89 -16.90 3.83
CA LYS A 129 -5.18 -18.02 4.73
C LYS A 129 -5.89 -17.58 6.01
N ASP A 130 -5.84 -16.29 6.32
CA ASP A 130 -6.42 -15.73 7.54
C ASP A 130 -7.88 -15.35 7.26
N TYR A 131 -8.79 -15.92 8.06
CA TYR A 131 -10.23 -15.65 7.94
C TYR A 131 -10.64 -14.34 8.61
N VAL A 132 -9.94 -13.95 9.67
CA VAL A 132 -10.16 -12.70 10.40
C VAL A 132 -8.79 -12.07 10.70
N ILE A 133 -8.64 -10.81 10.33
CA ILE A 133 -7.45 -9.99 10.60
C ILE A 133 -7.94 -8.71 11.26
N VAL A 134 -7.31 -8.31 12.36
CA VAL A 134 -7.71 -7.13 13.14
C VAL A 134 -6.49 -6.24 13.33
N ASP A 135 -6.56 -4.99 12.85
CA ASP A 135 -5.59 -3.95 13.13
C ASP A 135 -5.94 -3.31 14.49
N TYR A 136 -5.43 -3.92 15.56
CA TYR A 136 -5.64 -3.44 16.92
C TYR A 136 -4.93 -2.12 17.18
N ARG A 137 -5.57 -1.27 17.98
CA ARG A 137 -5.02 0.01 18.42
C ARG A 137 -3.80 -0.12 19.34
N ASN A 138 -3.50 -1.33 19.81
CA ASN A 138 -2.53 -1.58 20.86
C ASN A 138 -1.19 -0.86 20.64
N LYS A 139 -0.68 -0.27 21.73
CA LYS A 139 0.60 0.45 21.86
C LYS A 139 1.82 -0.45 21.69
N ILE A 140 1.82 -1.35 20.71
CA ILE A 140 2.99 -2.16 20.37
C ILE A 140 4.01 -1.18 19.80
N HIS A 141 5.12 -0.98 20.51
CA HIS A 141 6.25 -0.20 19.99
C HIS A 141 6.61 -0.71 18.59
N SER A 142 6.95 0.20 17.67
CA SER A 142 7.25 -0.14 16.26
C SER A 142 8.28 -1.27 16.10
N SER A 143 9.19 -1.44 17.08
CA SER A 143 10.19 -2.52 17.14
C SER A 143 9.60 -3.92 17.37
N GLN A 144 8.41 -4.03 17.97
CA GLN A 144 7.71 -5.28 18.26
C GLN A 144 6.57 -5.57 17.27
N LYS A 145 6.31 -4.67 16.31
CA LYS A 145 5.27 -4.87 15.29
C LYS A 145 5.62 -6.09 14.41
N PRO A 146 4.70 -7.05 14.21
CA PRO A 146 4.94 -8.20 13.34
C PRO A 146 5.28 -7.78 11.91
N ASP A 147 6.09 -8.56 11.20
CA ASP A 147 6.55 -8.18 9.85
C ASP A 147 5.42 -8.01 8.85
N LYS A 148 4.36 -8.81 8.94
CA LYS A 148 3.15 -8.66 8.12
C LYS A 148 2.49 -7.29 8.28
N GLU A 149 2.46 -6.77 9.50
CA GLU A 149 1.85 -5.49 9.82
C GLU A 149 2.74 -4.32 9.35
N LYS A 150 4.07 -4.49 9.41
CA LYS A 150 5.03 -3.54 8.81
C LYS A 150 4.88 -3.50 7.29
N ILE A 151 4.65 -4.66 6.66
CA ILE A 151 4.38 -4.75 5.22
C ILE A 151 3.07 -4.06 4.88
N ALA A 152 2.03 -4.25 5.67
CA ALA A 152 0.74 -3.58 5.47
C ALA A 152 0.86 -2.06 5.59
N ASP A 153 1.59 -1.54 6.60
CA ASP A 153 1.91 -0.11 6.70
C ASP A 153 2.69 0.41 5.47
N PHE A 154 3.71 -0.35 5.05
CA PHE A 154 4.52 0.00 3.88
C PHE A 154 3.67 0.01 2.60
N PHE A 155 2.83 -1.01 2.40
CA PHE A 155 1.91 -1.09 1.27
C PHE A 155 0.96 0.11 1.27
N ALA A 156 0.34 0.40 2.42
CA ALA A 156 -0.59 1.52 2.57
C ALA A 156 0.07 2.86 2.21
N ALA A 157 1.26 3.12 2.75
CA ALA A 157 2.01 4.34 2.45
C ALA A 157 2.39 4.44 0.96
N ASN A 158 2.79 3.34 0.32
CA ASN A 158 3.13 3.34 -1.11
C ASN A 158 1.90 3.48 -2.01
N LEU A 159 0.78 2.88 -1.62
CA LEU A 159 -0.49 2.99 -2.35
C LEU A 159 -1.02 4.43 -2.29
N LEU A 160 -1.05 5.02 -1.09
CA LEU A 160 -1.57 6.37 -0.87
C LEU A 160 -0.65 7.45 -1.43
N MET A 161 0.67 7.24 -1.38
CA MET A 161 1.67 8.19 -1.84
C MET A 161 2.61 7.56 -2.89
N PRO A 162 2.14 7.34 -4.13
CA PRO A 162 2.93 6.72 -5.18
C PRO A 162 4.23 7.49 -5.45
N LYS A 163 5.36 6.77 -5.54
CA LYS A 163 6.70 7.36 -5.68
C LYS A 163 6.82 8.31 -6.88
N SER A 164 6.21 7.97 -8.02
CA SER A 164 6.24 8.80 -9.23
C SER A 164 5.52 10.14 -9.02
N LEU A 165 4.31 10.10 -8.47
CA LEU A 165 3.50 11.28 -8.22
C LEU A 165 4.15 12.17 -7.15
N ILE A 166 4.67 11.57 -6.08
CA ILE A 166 5.38 12.30 -5.03
C ILE A 166 6.59 13.04 -5.61
N ARG A 167 7.37 12.42 -6.51
CA ARG A 167 8.53 13.08 -7.12
C ARG A 167 8.15 14.22 -8.06
N ILE A 168 7.05 14.07 -8.81
CA ILE A 168 6.52 15.14 -9.67
C ILE A 168 6.08 16.32 -8.82
N ASP A 169 5.26 16.05 -7.80
CA ASP A 169 4.69 17.08 -6.93
C ASP A 169 5.74 17.76 -6.06
N PHE A 170 6.73 17.00 -5.56
CA PHE A 170 7.84 17.56 -4.81
C PHE A 170 8.65 18.53 -5.67
N LYS A 171 8.97 18.15 -6.91
CA LYS A 171 9.70 19.03 -7.84
C LYS A 171 8.95 20.33 -8.10
N GLU A 172 7.63 20.27 -8.26
CA GLU A 172 6.79 21.46 -8.42
C GLU A 172 6.76 22.31 -7.14
N ALA A 173 6.65 21.68 -5.97
CA ALA A 173 6.65 22.36 -4.68
C ALA A 173 7.98 23.06 -4.38
N THR A 174 9.12 22.53 -4.86
CA THR A 174 10.46 23.09 -4.66
C THR A 174 10.96 23.92 -5.84
N LYS A 175 10.09 24.34 -6.77
CA LYS A 175 10.52 25.09 -7.96
C LYS A 175 11.25 26.40 -7.62
N ASP A 176 10.92 27.01 -6.48
CA ASP A 176 11.53 28.23 -5.97
C ASP A 176 12.79 27.96 -5.12
N GLY A 177 13.27 26.71 -5.11
CA GLY A 177 14.58 26.31 -4.56
C GLY A 177 14.60 25.85 -3.10
N ILE A 178 13.49 26.00 -2.36
CA ILE A 178 13.42 25.65 -0.93
C ILE A 178 12.11 24.88 -0.64
N PHE A 179 12.18 23.94 0.30
CA PHE A 179 11.03 23.18 0.81
C PHE A 179 10.71 23.61 2.24
N PHE A 180 9.54 24.18 2.46
CA PHE A 180 9.05 24.68 3.75
C PHE A 180 7.85 23.88 4.27
N GLU A 181 7.39 24.21 5.49
CA GLU A 181 6.22 23.58 6.13
C GLU A 181 4.93 23.74 5.31
N ASP A 182 4.78 24.85 4.59
CA ASP A 182 3.63 25.06 3.69
C ASP A 182 3.64 24.10 2.50
N ASN A 183 4.83 23.76 1.98
CA ASN A 183 4.96 22.75 0.94
C ASN A 183 4.57 21.36 1.47
N LEU A 184 5.02 21.01 2.68
CA LEU A 184 4.66 19.76 3.33
C LEU A 184 3.13 19.68 3.54
N SER A 185 2.55 20.76 4.05
CA SER A 185 1.11 20.89 4.30
C SER A 185 0.32 20.72 3.01
N GLY A 186 0.67 21.48 1.97
CA GLY A 186 -0.01 21.41 0.67
C GLY A 186 0.09 20.04 0.01
N MET A 187 1.23 19.36 0.13
CA MET A 187 1.37 17.98 -0.34
C MET A 187 0.52 17.02 0.50
N ALA A 188 0.54 17.10 1.83
CA ALA A 188 -0.27 16.24 2.69
C ALA A 188 -1.77 16.38 2.39
N ASP A 189 -2.24 17.62 2.20
CA ASP A 189 -3.62 17.93 1.83
C ASP A 189 -3.99 17.36 0.46
N LYS A 190 -3.13 17.55 -0.56
CA LYS A 190 -3.31 17.00 -1.91
C LYS A 190 -3.48 15.47 -1.91
N TYR A 191 -2.72 14.78 -1.07
CA TYR A 191 -2.74 13.31 -0.99
C TYR A 191 -3.77 12.79 0.01
N GLN A 192 -4.37 13.68 0.82
CA GLN A 192 -5.26 13.36 1.93
C GLN A 192 -4.63 12.38 2.92
N VAL A 193 -3.39 12.66 3.31
CA VAL A 193 -2.63 11.93 4.35
C VAL A 193 -2.26 12.88 5.49
N SER A 194 -1.79 12.37 6.62
CA SER A 194 -1.25 13.26 7.67
C SER A 194 0.07 13.89 7.21
N LYS A 195 0.37 15.09 7.74
CA LYS A 195 1.67 15.75 7.53
C LYS A 195 2.85 14.85 7.91
N GLU A 196 2.70 14.14 9.03
CA GLU A 196 3.68 13.18 9.52
C GLU A 196 3.92 12.05 8.50
N ALA A 197 2.86 11.43 7.96
CA ALA A 197 2.99 10.38 6.95
C ALA A 197 3.66 10.91 5.66
N MET A 198 3.31 12.12 5.23
CA MET A 198 3.96 12.78 4.09
C MET A 198 5.45 13.02 4.37
N LYS A 199 5.81 13.56 5.54
CA LYS A 199 7.21 13.79 5.95
C LYS A 199 8.01 12.48 5.90
N TYR A 200 7.48 11.42 6.52
CA TYR A 200 8.11 10.10 6.47
C TYR A 200 8.27 9.58 5.04
N ARG A 201 7.29 9.81 4.17
CA ARG A 201 7.38 9.40 2.76
C ARG A 201 8.48 10.15 2.02
N LEU A 202 8.60 11.45 2.21
CA LEU A 202 9.65 12.27 1.60
C LEU A 202 11.05 11.87 2.09
N LEU A 203 11.20 11.60 3.40
CA LEU A 203 12.43 11.06 4.01
C LEU A 203 12.81 9.71 3.39
N ASN A 204 11.88 8.76 3.34
CA ASN A 204 12.11 7.42 2.77
C ASN A 204 12.49 7.47 1.28
N LEU A 205 12.02 8.48 0.55
CA LEU A 205 12.37 8.69 -0.85
C LEU A 205 13.63 9.54 -1.06
N GLN A 206 14.27 9.97 0.04
CA GLN A 206 15.45 10.84 0.07
C GLN A 206 15.22 12.16 -0.70
N LEU A 207 14.01 12.71 -0.57
CA LEU A 207 13.66 14.00 -1.16
C LEU A 207 13.92 15.16 -0.21
N ILE A 208 13.88 14.90 1.10
CA ILE A 208 14.28 15.83 2.15
C ILE A 208 15.33 15.16 3.06
N PRO A 209 16.28 15.92 3.64
CA PRO A 209 17.28 15.36 4.56
C PRO A 209 16.67 14.88 5.88
N ALA A 210 17.39 13.98 6.58
CA ALA A 210 16.95 13.41 7.85
C ALA A 210 16.82 14.46 8.97
N GLU A 211 17.60 15.54 8.91
CA GLU A 211 17.62 16.60 9.93
C GLU A 211 16.77 17.83 9.58
N VAL A 212 15.77 17.75 8.68
CA VAL A 212 14.90 18.92 8.48
C VAL A 212 13.98 19.12 9.68
N ASP A 213 14.33 20.12 10.48
CA ASP A 213 13.45 20.70 11.49
C ASP A 213 12.51 21.68 10.78
N ILE A 214 11.38 21.14 10.31
CA ILE A 214 10.34 21.91 9.59
C ILE A 214 9.44 22.69 10.57
N PHE A 215 9.81 22.73 11.86
CA PHE A 215 9.02 23.31 12.96
C PHE A 215 9.61 24.59 13.55
N ASN A 216 10.54 25.26 12.85
CA ASN A 216 10.97 26.62 13.23
C ASN A 216 10.10 27.68 12.56
#